data_AF-A0A7J0DCX8-F1
#
_entry.id   AF-A0A7J0DCX8-F1
#
_cell.length_a   1.000
_cell.length_b   1.000
_cell.length_c   1.000
_cell.angle_alpha   90.00
_cell.angle_beta   90.00
_cell.angle_gamma   90.00
#
_symmetry.space_group_name_H-M   'P 1'
#
loop_
_entity.id
_entity.type
_entity.pdbx_description
1 polymer ?
#
loop_
_entity_poly.entity_id
_entity_poly.type
_entity_poly.pdbx_seq_one_letter_code
_entity_poly.pdbx_strand_id
1 'polypeptide(L)'
;MIPMIILICGIQLQKWYDLVDLTRQALAKYANQLFLNTVEAYQLDDLHGVAHQSQKFLELVEDMDTLLACHHGFLLGPWLESAKQLAQSEEQKKQFEWNARTQITMWFDNSDDEASLLRDYGNKYWSGLLRGYYGPRAAIYFKFLLESLEKGDGFRLKDWRREWVKLTNNWQSSRNIYPVESIGDALNTSKWLYNKYLRDPDTYDH
;
A
#
# COMPACT_ATOMS: atom_id res chain seq x y z
N MET A 1 -17.97 37.86 -8.94
CA MET A 1 -18.24 36.48 -9.43
C MET A 1 -17.14 35.47 -9.09
N ILE A 2 -15.99 35.91 -8.55
CA ILE A 2 -14.85 35.06 -8.16
C ILE A 2 -15.03 34.29 -6.82
N PRO A 3 -15.86 34.72 -5.84
CA PRO A 3 -16.01 33.98 -4.56
C PRO A 3 -16.76 32.65 -4.68
N MET A 4 -17.68 32.52 -5.66
CA MET A 4 -18.55 31.35 -5.75
C MET A 4 -17.86 30.12 -6.37
N ILE A 5 -16.89 30.35 -7.27
CA ILE A 5 -16.12 29.28 -7.93
C ILE A 5 -15.19 28.59 -6.93
N ILE A 6 -14.56 29.36 -6.01
CA ILE A 6 -13.68 28.80 -4.97
C ILE A 6 -14.49 27.96 -3.97
N LEU A 7 -15.69 28.40 -3.59
CA LEU A 7 -16.56 27.66 -2.67
C LEU A 7 -17.08 26.36 -3.29
N ILE A 8 -17.51 26.39 -4.56
CA ILE A 8 -17.96 25.20 -5.29
C ILE A 8 -16.80 24.24 -5.51
N CYS A 9 -15.61 24.72 -5.88
CA CYS A 9 -14.41 23.91 -6.06
C CYS A 9 -13.96 23.26 -4.74
N GLY A 10 -14.01 23.99 -3.61
CA GLY A 10 -13.71 23.44 -2.28
C GLY A 10 -14.69 22.35 -1.83
N ILE A 11 -15.99 22.51 -2.10
CA ILE A 11 -17.02 21.49 -1.80
C ILE A 11 -16.85 20.26 -2.72
N GLN A 12 -16.46 20.46 -3.98
CA GLN A 12 -16.24 19.38 -4.94
C GLN A 12 -14.96 18.59 -4.62
N LEU A 13 -13.86 19.28 -4.27
CA LEU A 13 -12.62 18.67 -3.79
C LEU A 13 -12.85 17.84 -2.52
N GLN A 14 -13.60 18.36 -1.55
CA GLN A 14 -13.92 17.62 -0.33
C GLN A 14 -14.76 16.36 -0.60
N LYS A 15 -15.78 16.46 -1.47
CA LYS A 15 -16.64 15.31 -1.81
C LYS A 15 -15.88 14.16 -2.44
N TRP A 16 -14.91 14.44 -3.31
CA TRP A 16 -14.10 13.40 -3.94
C TRP A 16 -13.08 12.81 -2.98
N TYR A 17 -12.52 13.63 -2.08
CA TYR A 17 -11.67 13.15 -1.00
C TYR A 17 -12.42 12.13 -0.12
N ASP A 18 -13.59 12.51 0.40
CA ASP A 18 -14.38 11.67 1.30
C ASP A 18 -14.79 10.35 0.63
N LEU A 19 -15.14 10.39 -0.66
CA LEU A 19 -15.49 9.18 -1.42
C LEU A 19 -14.29 8.23 -1.57
N VAL A 20 -13.12 8.76 -1.92
CA VAL A 20 -11.88 7.96 -2.01
C VAL A 20 -11.53 7.38 -0.64
N ASP A 21 -11.60 8.18 0.42
CA ASP A 21 -11.24 7.73 1.78
C ASP A 21 -12.19 6.65 2.31
N LEU A 22 -13.50 6.84 2.13
CA LEU A 22 -14.49 5.84 2.55
C LEU A 22 -14.35 4.54 1.77
N THR A 23 -14.13 4.64 0.45
CA THR A 23 -13.91 3.45 -0.40
C THR A 23 -12.63 2.74 0.02
N ARG A 24 -11.53 3.48 0.24
CA ARG A 24 -10.26 2.96 0.75
C ARG A 24 -10.46 2.23 2.08
N GLN A 25 -11.23 2.81 3.00
CA GLN A 25 -11.47 2.21 4.32
C GLN A 25 -12.28 0.91 4.22
N ALA A 26 -13.31 0.87 3.36
CA ALA A 26 -14.09 -0.34 3.12
C ALA A 26 -13.23 -1.46 2.51
N LEU A 27 -12.40 -1.13 1.52
CA LEU A 27 -11.48 -2.08 0.88
C LEU A 27 -10.37 -2.55 1.84
N ALA A 28 -9.86 -1.67 2.73
CA ALA A 28 -8.89 -2.07 3.75
C ALA A 28 -9.49 -3.10 4.74
N LYS A 29 -10.78 -2.96 5.09
CA LYS A 29 -11.48 -3.98 5.89
C LYS A 29 -11.58 -5.31 5.14
N TYR A 30 -11.90 -5.27 3.85
CA TYR A 30 -11.95 -6.48 3.02
C TYR A 30 -10.55 -7.11 2.83
N ALA A 31 -9.50 -6.31 2.70
CA ALA A 31 -8.11 -6.78 2.66
C ALA A 31 -7.73 -7.56 3.94
N ASN A 32 -8.16 -7.07 5.10
CA ASN A 32 -7.96 -7.80 6.36
C ASN A 32 -8.66 -9.17 6.35
N GLN A 33 -9.86 -9.27 5.78
CA GLN A 33 -10.56 -10.54 5.65
C GLN A 33 -9.79 -11.52 4.76
N LEU A 34 -9.32 -11.06 3.59
CA LEU A 34 -8.50 -11.89 2.69
C LEU A 34 -7.21 -12.38 3.37
N PHE A 35 -6.57 -11.51 4.15
CA PHE A 35 -5.38 -11.88 4.92
C PHE A 35 -5.69 -12.95 5.98
N LEU A 36 -6.78 -12.79 6.74
CA LEU A 36 -7.20 -13.78 7.73
C LEU A 36 -7.54 -15.12 7.07
N ASN A 37 -8.26 -15.12 5.96
CA ASN A 37 -8.55 -16.33 5.18
C ASN A 37 -7.27 -17.01 4.66
N THR A 38 -6.26 -16.22 4.29
CA THR A 38 -4.95 -16.76 3.87
C THR A 38 -4.24 -17.44 5.04
N VAL A 39 -4.27 -16.84 6.23
CA VAL A 39 -3.67 -17.42 7.44
C VAL A 39 -4.42 -18.68 7.87
N GLU A 40 -5.75 -18.69 7.80
CA GLU A 40 -6.57 -19.88 8.08
C GLU A 40 -6.26 -21.02 7.11
N ALA A 41 -6.23 -20.74 5.80
CA ALA A 41 -5.85 -21.74 4.80
C ALA A 41 -4.45 -22.30 5.07
N TYR A 42 -3.50 -21.45 5.47
CA TYR A 42 -2.16 -21.89 5.85
C TYR A 42 -2.16 -22.79 7.10
N GLN A 43 -3.00 -22.50 8.11
CA GLN A 43 -3.14 -23.33 9.30
C GLN A 43 -3.80 -24.68 9.02
N LEU A 44 -4.59 -24.78 7.95
CA LEU A 44 -5.25 -26.00 7.48
C LEU A 44 -4.42 -26.77 6.44
N ASP A 45 -3.16 -26.38 6.20
CA ASP A 45 -2.29 -26.93 5.16
C ASP A 45 -2.89 -26.87 3.74
N ASP A 46 -3.80 -25.93 3.48
CA ASP A 46 -4.46 -25.74 2.19
C ASP A 46 -3.64 -24.83 1.26
N LEU A 47 -2.74 -25.45 0.49
CA LEU A 47 -1.91 -24.78 -0.50
C LEU A 47 -2.73 -23.98 -1.53
N HIS A 48 -3.85 -24.54 -2.00
CA HIS A 48 -4.69 -23.89 -3.00
C HIS A 48 -5.43 -22.69 -2.41
N GLY A 49 -5.93 -22.82 -1.17
CA GLY A 49 -6.53 -21.72 -0.42
C GLY A 49 -5.56 -20.57 -0.21
N VAL A 50 -4.32 -20.85 0.22
CA VAL A 50 -3.28 -19.81 0.38
C VAL A 50 -3.01 -19.11 -0.96
N ALA A 51 -2.81 -19.87 -2.04
CA ALA A 51 -2.53 -19.31 -3.36
C ALA A 51 -3.67 -18.41 -3.87
N HIS A 52 -4.91 -18.86 -3.70
CA HIS A 52 -6.10 -18.13 -4.17
C HIS A 52 -6.33 -16.83 -3.38
N GLN A 53 -6.30 -16.90 -2.05
CA GLN A 53 -6.59 -15.73 -1.21
C GLN A 53 -5.45 -14.70 -1.28
N SER A 54 -4.19 -15.15 -1.34
CA SER A 54 -3.04 -14.25 -1.52
C SER A 54 -3.07 -13.53 -2.87
N GLN A 55 -3.43 -14.22 -3.96
CA GLN A 55 -3.59 -13.59 -5.27
C GLN A 55 -4.69 -12.53 -5.25
N LYS A 56 -5.85 -12.82 -4.67
CA LYS A 56 -6.93 -11.84 -4.48
C LYS A 56 -6.49 -10.63 -3.66
N PHE A 57 -5.69 -10.84 -2.61
CA PHE A 57 -5.14 -9.76 -1.79
C PHE A 57 -4.23 -8.85 -2.62
N LEU A 58 -3.32 -9.42 -3.40
CA LEU A 58 -2.39 -8.64 -4.23
C LEU A 58 -3.12 -7.86 -5.34
N GLU A 59 -4.13 -8.46 -5.97
CA GLU A 59 -4.99 -7.75 -6.92
C GLU A 59 -5.73 -6.58 -6.27
N LEU A 60 -6.26 -6.78 -5.06
CA LEU A 60 -6.92 -5.72 -4.30
C LEU A 60 -5.94 -4.57 -3.98
N VAL A 61 -4.67 -4.85 -3.68
CA VAL A 61 -3.67 -3.80 -3.43
C VAL A 61 -3.43 -2.94 -4.66
N GLU A 62 -3.31 -3.53 -5.86
CA GLU A 62 -3.16 -2.77 -7.12
C GLU A 62 -4.39 -1.92 -7.43
N ASP A 63 -5.58 -2.47 -7.19
CA ASP A 63 -6.86 -1.80 -7.36
C ASP A 63 -7.04 -0.64 -6.36
N MET A 64 -6.62 -0.82 -5.11
CA MET A 64 -6.58 0.24 -4.11
C MET A 64 -5.58 1.33 -4.48
N ASP A 65 -4.41 1.01 -5.04
CA ASP A 65 -3.47 2.01 -5.53
C ASP A 65 -4.09 2.88 -6.64
N THR A 66 -4.85 2.26 -7.55
CA THR A 66 -5.61 2.96 -8.60
C THR A 66 -6.67 3.90 -8.04
N LEU A 67 -7.39 3.49 -6.99
CA LEU A 67 -8.33 4.36 -6.28
C LEU A 67 -7.64 5.58 -5.66
N LEU A 68 -6.53 5.36 -4.97
CA LEU A 68 -5.78 6.43 -4.30
C LEU A 68 -5.21 7.43 -5.31
N ALA A 69 -4.86 6.98 -6.52
CA ALA A 69 -4.38 7.85 -7.59
C ALA A 69 -5.43 8.90 -8.04
N CYS A 70 -6.71 8.67 -7.76
CA CYS A 70 -7.82 9.53 -8.18
C CYS A 70 -7.89 10.87 -7.43
N HIS A 71 -7.10 11.09 -6.39
CA HIS A 71 -7.15 12.34 -5.62
C HIS A 71 -5.79 12.74 -5.05
N HIS A 72 -5.40 14.01 -5.24
CA HIS A 72 -4.08 14.55 -4.87
C HIS A 72 -3.68 14.28 -3.41
N GLY A 73 -4.65 14.31 -2.48
CA GLY A 73 -4.42 14.04 -1.06
C GLY A 73 -3.92 12.63 -0.71
N PHE A 74 -3.94 11.69 -1.67
CA PHE A 74 -3.50 10.31 -1.49
C PHE A 74 -2.30 9.94 -2.37
N LEU A 75 -1.52 10.91 -2.85
CA LEU A 75 -0.35 10.65 -3.70
C LEU A 75 0.95 10.65 -2.89
N LEU A 76 1.85 9.71 -3.21
CA LEU A 76 3.20 9.69 -2.65
C LEU A 76 4.11 10.79 -3.27
N GLY A 77 3.90 11.13 -4.54
CA GLY A 77 4.75 12.07 -5.28
C GLY A 77 4.90 13.43 -4.59
N PRO A 78 3.82 14.11 -4.19
CA PRO A 78 3.91 15.41 -3.51
C PRO A 78 4.76 15.37 -2.23
N TRP A 79 4.65 14.30 -1.44
CA TRP A 79 5.49 14.09 -0.25
C TRP A 79 6.98 14.02 -0.60
N LEU A 80 7.35 13.23 -1.60
CA LEU A 80 8.75 13.07 -1.99
C LEU A 80 9.30 14.32 -2.69
N GLU A 81 8.52 14.99 -3.53
CA GLU A 81 8.94 16.23 -4.19
C GLU A 81 9.11 17.38 -3.19
N SER A 82 8.20 17.52 -2.22
CA SER A 82 8.34 18.55 -1.18
C SER A 82 9.62 18.38 -0.36
N ALA A 83 9.97 17.14 0.01
CA ALA A 83 11.23 16.87 0.70
C ALA A 83 12.45 17.26 -0.16
N LYS A 84 12.42 16.93 -1.47
CA LYS A 84 13.50 17.28 -2.40
C LYS A 84 13.65 18.78 -2.62
N GLN A 85 12.57 19.55 -2.60
CA GLN A 85 12.59 21.00 -2.80
C GLN A 85 13.28 21.76 -1.67
N LEU A 86 13.43 21.15 -0.49
CA LEU A 86 14.15 21.74 0.64
C LEU A 86 15.68 21.65 0.50
N ALA A 87 16.18 20.85 -0.45
CA ALA A 87 17.61 20.61 -0.62
C ALA A 87 18.32 21.74 -1.37
N GLN A 88 19.57 22.02 -0.99
CA GLN A 88 20.45 23.02 -1.61
C GLN A 88 21.54 22.37 -2.51
N SER A 89 21.65 21.04 -2.52
CA SER A 89 22.54 20.28 -3.39
C SER A 89 21.92 18.94 -3.81
N GLU A 90 22.50 18.29 -4.80
CA GLU A 90 22.04 16.95 -5.24
C GLU A 90 22.29 15.87 -4.17
N GLU A 91 23.33 16.01 -3.36
CA GLU A 91 23.58 15.15 -2.19
C GLU A 91 22.48 15.32 -1.14
N GLN A 92 22.13 16.57 -0.81
CA GLN A 92 21.03 16.84 0.12
C GLN A 92 19.70 16.34 -0.44
N LYS A 93 19.46 16.47 -1.74
CA LYS A 93 18.24 15.99 -2.40
C LYS A 93 18.10 14.47 -2.29
N LYS A 94 19.20 13.73 -2.46
CA LYS A 94 19.25 12.27 -2.21
C LYS A 94 18.93 11.95 -0.74
N GLN A 95 19.58 12.66 0.20
CA GLN A 95 19.38 12.43 1.63
C GLN A 95 17.95 12.74 2.07
N PHE A 96 17.36 13.84 1.60
CA PHE A 96 16.02 14.26 2.00
C PHE A 96 14.94 13.37 1.41
N GLU A 97 15.10 12.89 0.18
CA GLU A 97 14.21 11.89 -0.38
C GLU A 97 14.30 10.57 0.38
N TRP A 98 15.52 10.12 0.72
CA TRP A 98 15.71 8.94 1.56
C TRP A 98 15.05 9.12 2.94
N ASN A 99 15.25 10.25 3.61
CA ASN A 99 14.60 10.57 4.88
C ASN A 99 13.07 10.51 4.78
N ALA A 100 12.50 11.09 3.73
CA ALA A 100 11.06 11.12 3.48
C ALA A 100 10.47 9.73 3.27
N ARG A 101 11.19 8.86 2.53
CA ARG A 101 10.83 7.45 2.35
C ARG A 101 10.96 6.68 3.65
N THR A 102 12.04 6.89 4.39
CA THR A 102 12.31 6.20 5.66
C THR A 102 11.24 6.52 6.70
N GLN A 103 10.86 7.79 6.87
CA GLN A 103 9.87 8.22 7.86
C GLN A 103 8.52 7.49 7.73
N ILE A 104 8.07 7.20 6.51
CA ILE A 104 6.78 6.54 6.25
C ILE A 104 6.88 5.01 6.14
N THR A 105 8.08 4.44 6.32
CA THR A 105 8.35 2.99 6.21
C THR A 105 9.13 2.47 7.42
N MET A 106 10.45 2.26 7.31
CA MET A 106 11.28 1.70 8.39
C MET A 106 11.43 2.63 9.61
N TRP A 107 11.18 3.93 9.44
CA TRP A 107 11.31 5.01 10.43
C TRP A 107 12.73 5.29 10.93
N PHE A 108 13.45 4.27 11.40
CA PHE A 108 14.82 4.36 11.91
C PHE A 108 15.64 3.10 11.59
N ASP A 109 16.83 2.97 12.19
CA ASP A 109 17.81 1.90 11.93
C ASP A 109 17.24 0.48 11.99
N ASN A 110 17.83 -0.39 11.17
CA ASN A 110 17.57 -1.81 11.06
C ASN A 110 18.89 -2.60 10.91
N SER A 111 18.83 -3.92 11.08
CA SER A 111 19.91 -4.85 10.68
C SER A 111 19.54 -5.56 9.38
N ASP A 112 20.39 -6.50 8.93
CA ASP A 112 20.11 -7.33 7.75
C ASP A 112 18.84 -8.19 7.87
N ASP A 113 18.40 -8.51 9.09
CA ASP A 113 17.31 -9.45 9.37
C ASP A 113 16.34 -8.98 10.47
N GLU A 114 16.56 -7.80 11.04
CA GLU A 114 15.64 -7.18 12.00
C GLU A 114 15.25 -5.80 11.51
N ALA A 115 13.95 -5.63 11.24
CA ALA A 115 13.37 -4.33 10.97
C ALA A 115 13.34 -3.48 12.24
N SER A 116 13.27 -2.15 12.07
CA SER A 116 13.13 -1.21 13.18
C SER A 116 11.93 -1.55 14.09
N LEU A 117 12.06 -1.24 15.38
CA LEU A 117 10.94 -1.30 16.33
C LEU A 117 9.83 -0.31 15.97
N LEU A 118 10.15 0.73 15.20
CA LEU A 118 9.20 1.78 14.76
C LEU A 118 8.80 1.64 13.28
N ARG A 119 9.11 0.49 12.67
CA ARG A 119 8.65 0.17 11.31
C ARG A 119 7.14 0.36 11.20
N ASP A 120 6.71 0.93 10.08
CA ASP A 120 5.33 1.26 9.75
C ASP A 120 4.63 2.21 10.72
N TYR A 121 5.32 2.84 11.69
CA TYR A 121 4.72 3.85 12.57
C TYR A 121 4.18 5.05 11.78
N GLY A 122 4.95 5.49 10.78
CA GLY A 122 4.60 6.59 9.88
C GLY A 122 3.79 6.16 8.66
N ASN A 123 3.17 4.96 8.63
CA ASN A 123 2.51 4.42 7.44
C ASN A 123 1.46 5.36 6.83
N LYS A 124 1.24 5.18 5.52
CA LYS A 124 0.27 5.94 4.72
C LYS A 124 -0.39 5.05 3.70
N TYR A 125 -1.64 5.34 3.37
CA TYR A 125 -2.29 4.78 2.19
C TYR A 125 -2.16 5.76 1.03
N TRP A 126 -1.02 5.71 0.35
CA TRP A 126 -0.75 6.57 -0.79
C TRP A 126 -0.52 5.75 -2.06
N SER A 127 -1.06 6.22 -3.19
CA SER A 127 -0.74 5.66 -4.50
C SER A 127 0.76 5.79 -4.78
N GLY A 128 1.33 4.74 -5.35
CA GLY A 128 2.76 4.53 -5.49
C GLY A 128 3.38 3.84 -4.28
N LEU A 129 2.90 4.09 -3.05
CA LEU A 129 3.39 3.41 -1.85
C LEU A 129 2.77 2.02 -1.70
N LEU A 130 1.47 1.85 -2.01
CA LEU A 130 0.83 0.54 -1.98
C LEU A 130 1.52 -0.40 -2.99
N ARG A 131 1.53 -0.01 -4.26
CA ARG A 131 2.15 -0.80 -5.33
C ARG A 131 3.67 -0.95 -5.20
N GLY A 132 4.35 0.12 -4.79
CA GLY A 132 5.81 0.15 -4.74
C GLY A 132 6.43 -0.49 -3.49
N TYR A 133 5.67 -0.58 -2.39
CA TYR A 133 6.20 -0.99 -1.09
C TYR A 133 5.34 -2.06 -0.40
N TYR A 134 4.06 -1.78 -0.11
CA TYR A 134 3.25 -2.70 0.69
C TYR A 134 2.84 -3.98 -0.06
N GLY A 135 2.49 -3.88 -1.34
CA GLY A 135 2.16 -5.04 -2.19
C GLY A 135 3.34 -6.01 -2.31
N PRO A 136 4.54 -5.56 -2.71
CA PRO A 136 5.73 -6.41 -2.76
C PRO A 136 6.09 -7.04 -1.40
N ARG A 137 5.88 -6.33 -0.28
CA ARG A 137 6.07 -6.89 1.07
C ARG A 137 5.10 -8.03 1.36
N ALA A 138 3.81 -7.84 1.05
CA ALA A 138 2.80 -8.90 1.21
C ALA A 138 3.11 -10.11 0.31
N ALA A 139 3.53 -9.86 -0.93
CA ALA A 139 3.91 -10.92 -1.86
C ALA A 139 5.08 -11.78 -1.35
N ILE A 140 6.10 -11.16 -0.73
CA ILE A 140 7.18 -11.90 -0.05
C ILE A 140 6.61 -12.77 1.06
N TYR A 141 5.72 -12.24 1.91
CA TYR A 141 5.11 -13.04 2.97
C TYR A 141 4.35 -14.25 2.42
N PHE A 142 3.48 -14.06 1.43
CA PHE A 142 2.70 -15.14 0.84
C PHE A 142 3.56 -16.18 0.12
N LYS A 143 4.61 -15.76 -0.58
CA LYS A 143 5.62 -16.67 -1.15
C LYS A 143 6.18 -17.61 -0.08
N PHE A 144 6.56 -17.09 1.08
CA PHE A 144 7.11 -17.92 2.16
C PHE A 144 6.07 -18.84 2.82
N LEU A 145 4.79 -18.47 2.83
CA LEU A 145 3.71 -19.38 3.25
C LEU A 145 3.59 -20.56 2.27
N LEU A 146 3.53 -20.27 0.97
CA LEU A 146 3.41 -21.30 -0.08
C LEU A 146 4.61 -22.24 -0.07
N GLU A 147 5.83 -21.71 -0.06
CA GLU A 147 7.04 -22.52 -0.04
C GLU A 147 7.14 -23.42 1.20
N SER A 148 6.64 -22.94 2.35
CA SER A 148 6.58 -23.72 3.60
C SER A 148 5.66 -24.93 3.46
N LEU A 149 4.47 -24.76 2.85
CA LEU A 149 3.53 -25.85 2.60
C LEU A 149 4.06 -26.83 1.54
N GLU A 150 4.69 -26.34 0.47
CA GLU A 150 5.25 -27.18 -0.59
C GLU A 150 6.40 -28.08 -0.11
N LYS A 151 7.26 -27.55 0.78
CA LYS A 151 8.46 -28.25 1.27
C LYS A 151 8.23 -29.01 2.56
N GLY A 152 7.26 -28.59 3.37
CA GLY A 152 7.00 -29.12 4.71
C GLY A 152 8.09 -28.77 5.73
N ASP A 153 8.91 -27.73 5.49
CA ASP A 153 10.02 -27.30 6.36
C ASP A 153 9.64 -26.17 7.34
N GLY A 154 8.37 -25.76 7.34
CA GLY A 154 7.84 -24.71 8.21
C GLY A 154 8.24 -23.30 7.78
N PHE A 155 7.63 -22.28 8.39
CA PHE A 155 7.85 -20.89 7.98
C PHE A 155 9.27 -20.43 8.30
N ARG A 156 10.08 -20.19 7.26
CA ARG A 156 11.48 -19.76 7.35
C ARG A 156 11.61 -18.28 7.74
N LEU A 157 11.34 -17.99 9.01
CA LEU A 157 11.20 -16.62 9.54
C LEU A 157 12.41 -15.73 9.27
N LYS A 158 13.64 -16.21 9.47
CA LYS A 158 14.86 -15.41 9.27
C LYS A 158 15.09 -15.03 7.81
N ASP A 159 14.83 -15.97 6.89
CA ASP A 159 14.97 -15.74 5.45
C ASP A 159 13.93 -14.74 4.96
N TRP A 160 12.67 -14.90 5.39
CA TRP A 160 11.60 -13.95 5.11
C TRP A 160 11.94 -12.54 5.60
N ARG A 161 12.42 -12.40 6.85
CA ARG A 161 12.82 -11.09 7.40
C ARG A 161 13.91 -10.46 6.56
N ARG A 162 14.94 -11.22 6.17
CA ARG A 162 16.03 -10.73 5.33
C ARG A 162 15.55 -10.23 3.97
N GLU A 163 14.64 -10.95 3.32
CA GLU A 163 14.05 -10.50 2.04
C GLU A 163 13.23 -9.22 2.21
N TRP A 164 12.40 -9.12 3.25
CA TRP A 164 11.60 -7.94 3.53
C TRP A 164 12.44 -6.70 3.89
N VAL A 165 13.41 -6.85 4.80
CA VAL A 165 14.32 -5.76 5.18
C VAL A 165 15.06 -5.25 3.96
N LYS A 166 15.63 -6.16 3.15
CA LYS A 166 16.33 -5.82 1.91
C LYS A 166 15.41 -5.08 0.93
N LEU A 167 14.17 -5.55 0.75
CA LEU A 167 13.19 -4.86 -0.09
C LEU A 167 12.93 -3.44 0.40
N THR A 168 12.77 -3.26 1.72
CA THR A 168 12.52 -1.94 2.31
C THR A 168 13.70 -0.99 2.10
N ASN A 169 14.93 -1.44 2.37
CA ASN A 169 16.13 -0.62 2.21
C ASN A 169 16.36 -0.24 0.73
N ASN A 170 16.08 -1.17 -0.18
CA ASN A 170 16.15 -0.92 -1.62
C ASN A 170 15.10 0.12 -2.06
N TRP A 171 13.86 0.01 -1.56
CA TRP A 171 12.81 0.97 -1.88
C TRP A 171 13.12 2.37 -1.35
N GLN A 172 13.65 2.48 -0.12
CA GLN A 172 14.06 3.75 0.48
C GLN A 172 15.22 4.41 -0.27
N SER A 173 16.16 3.62 -0.76
CA SER A 173 17.31 4.10 -1.53
C SER A 173 16.98 4.35 -3.01
N SER A 174 15.82 3.88 -3.48
CA SER A 174 15.37 4.08 -4.86
C SER A 174 15.08 5.55 -5.16
N ARG A 175 15.19 5.91 -6.43
CA ARG A 175 14.89 7.25 -6.96
C ARG A 175 13.72 7.23 -7.95
N ASN A 176 12.83 6.25 -7.80
CA ASN A 176 11.65 6.12 -8.65
C ASN A 176 10.80 7.39 -8.54
N ILE A 177 10.35 7.90 -9.69
CA ILE A 177 9.51 9.09 -9.78
C ILE A 177 8.05 8.66 -9.62
N TYR A 178 7.29 9.42 -8.82
CA TYR A 178 5.87 9.18 -8.59
C TYR A 178 5.06 10.40 -9.08
N PRO A 179 3.83 10.19 -9.58
CA PRO A 179 2.96 11.27 -10.00
C PRO A 179 2.70 12.28 -8.87
N VAL A 180 2.74 13.57 -9.21
CA VAL A 180 2.36 14.68 -8.31
C VAL A 180 0.95 15.18 -8.57
N GLU A 181 0.37 14.83 -9.72
CA GLU A 181 -1.01 15.15 -10.08
C GLU A 181 -1.86 13.88 -10.04
N SER A 182 -3.11 14.02 -9.63
CA SER A 182 -4.05 12.89 -9.60
C SER A 182 -4.49 12.48 -10.99
N ILE A 183 -4.75 11.19 -11.17
CA ILE A 183 -5.22 10.59 -12.42
C ILE A 183 -6.45 9.72 -12.15
N GLY A 184 -7.39 9.70 -13.09
CA GLY A 184 -8.62 8.91 -12.99
C GLY A 184 -9.83 9.67 -12.44
N ASP A 185 -10.94 8.95 -12.29
CA ASP A 185 -12.22 9.49 -11.83
C ASP A 185 -12.64 8.77 -10.55
N ALA A 186 -12.65 9.50 -9.43
CA ALA A 186 -12.96 8.93 -8.12
C ALA A 186 -14.32 8.24 -8.06
N LEU A 187 -15.34 8.79 -8.73
CA LEU A 187 -16.70 8.23 -8.71
C LEU A 187 -16.77 6.89 -9.43
N ASN A 188 -16.25 6.84 -10.64
CA ASN A 188 -16.28 5.66 -11.50
C ASN A 188 -15.39 4.56 -10.91
N THR A 189 -14.21 4.90 -10.42
CA THR A 189 -13.31 3.94 -9.76
C THR A 189 -13.94 3.39 -8.49
N SER A 190 -14.51 4.23 -7.61
CA SER A 190 -15.20 3.75 -6.41
C SER A 190 -16.40 2.86 -6.73
N LYS A 191 -17.23 3.21 -7.73
CA LYS A 191 -18.35 2.37 -8.17
C LYS A 191 -17.89 1.02 -8.70
N TRP A 192 -16.84 1.01 -9.51
CA TRP A 192 -16.27 -0.23 -10.03
C TRP A 192 -15.78 -1.13 -8.90
N LEU A 193 -15.01 -0.59 -7.94
CA LEU A 193 -14.49 -1.34 -6.80
C LEU A 193 -15.59 -1.85 -5.87
N TYR A 194 -16.62 -1.03 -5.62
CA TYR A 194 -17.80 -1.47 -4.88
C TYR A 194 -18.47 -2.68 -5.56
N ASN A 195 -18.69 -2.62 -6.87
CA ASN A 195 -19.28 -3.74 -7.60
C ASN A 195 -18.36 -4.98 -7.61
N LYS A 196 -17.04 -4.79 -7.72
CA LYS A 196 -16.06 -5.89 -7.77
C LYS A 196 -15.90 -6.62 -6.43
N TYR A 197 -15.94 -5.90 -5.31
CA TYR A 197 -15.54 -6.44 -4.01
C TYR A 197 -16.61 -6.45 -2.93
N LEU A 198 -17.65 -5.62 -3.02
CA LEU A 198 -18.57 -5.35 -1.90
C LEU A 198 -20.05 -5.55 -2.25
N ARG A 199 -20.38 -5.78 -3.53
CA ARG A 199 -21.77 -5.95 -3.98
C ARG A 199 -22.24 -7.40 -3.92
N ASP A 200 -21.34 -8.36 -3.93
CA ASP A 200 -21.73 -9.78 -3.95
C ASP A 200 -22.25 -10.22 -2.56
N PRO A 201 -23.45 -10.82 -2.45
CA PRO A 201 -24.07 -11.20 -1.17
C PRO A 201 -23.21 -12.16 -0.34
N ASP A 202 -22.38 -12.98 -0.99
CA ASP A 202 -21.54 -13.99 -0.35
C ASP A 202 -20.38 -13.37 0.47
N THR A 203 -20.17 -12.05 0.41
CA THR A 203 -19.17 -11.34 1.24
C THR A 203 -19.62 -11.03 2.66
N TYR A 204 -20.89 -11.30 3.00
CA TYR A 204 -21.48 -11.00 4.32
C TYR A 204 -21.92 -12.23 5.13
N ASP A 205 -21.76 -13.45 4.62
CA ASP A 205 -22.12 -14.69 5.32
C ASP A 205 -20.91 -15.31 6.04
N HIS A 206 -20.32 -14.60 7.02
CA HIS A 206 -19.46 -15.19 8.07
C HIS A 206 -19.55 -14.38 9.37
#